data_AF-A0A954UZ14-F1
#
_entry.id   AF-A0A954UZ14-F1
#
_cell.length_a   1.000
_cell.length_b   1.000
_cell.length_c   1.000
_cell.angle_alpha   90.00
_cell.angle_beta   90.00
_cell.angle_gamma   90.00
#
_symmetry.space_group_name_H-M   'P 1'
#
loop_
_entity.id
_entity.type
_entity.pdbx_description
1 polymer ?
#
loop_
_entity_poly.entity_id
_entity_poly.type
_entity_poly.pdbx_seq_one_letter_code
_entity_poly.pdbx_strand_id
1 'polypeptide(L)'
;VGVARTLVDGEKFTITGNGKTVTFELTRDATVASGNVAIQVAASDTQSVIADRIVAAIVAADLGLSPQAVGSGNIAIGGTSDNAIDASAAPGLTLFGKPGVQSKTRLQVFGPLILQLPAINTLSDNSTVSLQGNGKTVVFEFDGNGSGASAVGHVVVPFTALSSQDAIGDALAAAISGAGLNIVASNLGSGRISLGQINANQVLVGSSGLTVVPSVVSDGETFTISNGLQSVTFEFNNVDLNNGFNPSNTQIQFSNTTSPATLITSMKAAIEAAGLGLTTTVLANATLQLNDTPRFATDVSGAPTLVQTGVPGGANPVSFIQDPSFTGADLKRAIIAAINASPNTNLVASDRGDNSLFVSGATVISSEIDSYFLRGVADLAGNLLKPNQINNETKFTILMPGVTLDYGDAPDPLGSISGRYPTLKANDGARHVVGSVALLGSGISADADGQPRPA
;
A
#
# COMPACT_ATOMS: atom_id res chain seq x y z
N VAL A 1 -10.05 -26.20 -9.08
CA VAL A 1 -10.84 -27.39 -8.68
C VAL A 1 -11.19 -27.22 -7.21
N GLY A 2 -12.43 -26.86 -6.89
CA GLY A 2 -12.89 -26.70 -5.51
C GLY A 2 -13.22 -28.05 -4.91
N VAL A 3 -12.61 -28.40 -3.78
CA VAL A 3 -12.96 -29.61 -3.02
C VAL A 3 -14.31 -29.34 -2.37
N ALA A 4 -15.34 -30.14 -2.70
CA ALA A 4 -16.61 -30.07 -1.99
C ALA A 4 -16.36 -30.43 -0.52
N ARG A 5 -16.49 -29.46 0.39
CA ARG A 5 -16.48 -29.69 1.84
C ARG A 5 -17.91 -29.55 2.33
N THR A 6 -18.39 -30.57 3.02
CA THR A 6 -19.71 -30.53 3.65
C THR A 6 -19.62 -29.64 4.88
N LEU A 7 -20.42 -28.57 4.93
CA LEU A 7 -20.54 -27.74 6.12
C LEU A 7 -21.17 -28.57 7.26
N VAL A 8 -20.50 -28.56 8.40
CA VAL A 8 -20.93 -29.26 9.61
C VAL A 8 -21.64 -28.31 10.55
N ASP A 9 -22.61 -28.86 11.28
CA ASP A 9 -23.30 -28.18 12.36
C ASP A 9 -22.31 -27.76 13.46
N GLY A 10 -22.41 -26.52 13.94
CA GLY A 10 -21.53 -25.95 14.96
C GLY A 10 -20.21 -25.36 14.44
N GLU A 11 -19.95 -25.37 13.13
CA GLU A 11 -18.83 -24.62 12.53
C GLU A 11 -19.00 -23.11 12.71
N LYS A 12 -17.90 -22.42 13.03
CA LYS A 12 -17.92 -20.99 13.40
C LYS A 12 -16.87 -20.18 12.66
N PHE A 13 -17.26 -18.97 12.30
CA PHE A 13 -16.30 -17.95 11.86
C PHE A 13 -16.64 -16.62 12.51
N THR A 14 -15.62 -15.77 12.67
CA THR A 14 -15.80 -14.42 13.21
C THR A 14 -15.47 -13.39 12.15
N ILE A 15 -16.19 -12.27 12.16
CA ILE A 15 -15.86 -11.10 11.38
C ILE A 15 -15.78 -9.89 12.30
N THR A 16 -14.69 -9.14 12.18
CA THR A 16 -14.50 -7.85 12.84
C THR A 16 -14.69 -6.72 11.82
N GLY A 17 -15.58 -5.78 12.16
CA GLY A 17 -15.86 -4.60 11.35
C GLY A 17 -16.71 -3.60 12.10
N ASN A 18 -16.59 -2.32 11.76
CA ASN A 18 -17.30 -1.22 12.42
C ASN A 18 -17.14 -1.23 13.96
N GLY A 19 -15.92 -1.53 14.44
CA GLY A 19 -15.59 -1.56 15.88
C GLY A 19 -16.16 -2.74 16.68
N LYS A 20 -16.81 -3.72 16.05
CA LYS A 20 -17.37 -4.91 16.72
C LYS A 20 -16.86 -6.20 16.07
N THR A 21 -16.83 -7.27 16.86
CA THR A 21 -16.57 -8.64 16.39
C THR A 21 -17.83 -9.47 16.56
N VAL A 22 -18.29 -10.10 15.48
CA VAL A 22 -19.49 -10.94 15.46
C VAL A 22 -19.09 -12.36 15.10
N THR A 23 -19.58 -13.32 15.89
CA THR A 23 -19.41 -14.75 15.62
C THR A 23 -20.64 -15.27 14.90
N PHE A 24 -20.42 -15.89 13.74
CA PHE A 24 -21.44 -16.57 12.95
C PHE A 24 -21.28 -18.08 13.13
N GLU A 25 -22.39 -18.78 13.34
CA GLU A 25 -22.41 -20.23 13.55
C GLU A 25 -23.32 -20.89 12.53
N LEU A 26 -22.76 -21.84 11.78
CA LEU A 26 -23.50 -22.69 10.85
C LEU A 26 -24.29 -23.71 11.66
N THR A 27 -25.61 -23.75 11.48
CA THR A 27 -26.50 -24.61 12.27
C THR A 27 -27.52 -25.33 11.39
N ARG A 28 -27.84 -26.59 11.75
CA ARG A 28 -28.89 -27.40 11.09
C ARG A 28 -30.22 -27.39 11.82
N ASP A 29 -30.26 -26.93 13.06
CA ASP A 29 -31.40 -27.04 13.98
C ASP A 29 -31.81 -25.71 14.62
N ALA A 30 -31.20 -24.61 14.18
CA ALA A 30 -31.36 -23.27 14.73
C ALA A 30 -30.89 -23.06 16.18
N THR A 31 -30.19 -24.02 16.75
CA THR A 31 -29.52 -23.88 18.04
C THR A 31 -28.08 -23.41 17.81
N VAL A 32 -27.70 -22.30 18.45
CA VAL A 32 -26.32 -21.77 18.43
C VAL A 32 -25.89 -21.35 19.82
N ALA A 33 -24.58 -21.20 20.04
CA ALA A 33 -24.07 -20.70 21.32
C ALA A 33 -24.55 -19.27 21.59
N SER A 34 -24.73 -18.92 22.86
CA SER A 34 -25.18 -17.58 23.27
C SER A 34 -24.27 -16.49 22.68
N GLY A 35 -24.87 -15.49 22.05
CA GLY A 35 -24.17 -14.39 21.40
C GLY A 35 -23.77 -14.64 19.94
N ASN A 36 -23.94 -15.86 19.42
CA ASN A 36 -23.66 -16.16 18.01
C ASN A 36 -24.84 -15.83 17.09
N VAL A 37 -24.53 -15.40 15.88
CA VAL A 37 -25.50 -15.21 14.79
C VAL A 37 -25.67 -16.53 14.05
N ALA A 38 -26.88 -17.09 14.11
CA ALA A 38 -27.21 -18.34 13.44
C ALA A 38 -27.29 -18.19 11.92
N ILE A 39 -26.64 -19.10 11.21
CA ILE A 39 -26.74 -19.27 9.75
C ILE A 39 -27.27 -20.66 9.49
N GLN A 40 -28.54 -20.74 9.08
CA GLN A 40 -29.18 -22.02 8.79
C GLN A 40 -28.56 -22.69 7.56
N VAL A 41 -28.21 -23.96 7.69
CA VAL A 41 -27.78 -24.84 6.60
C VAL A 41 -28.54 -26.15 6.64
N ALA A 42 -29.02 -26.60 5.49
CA ALA A 42 -29.71 -27.88 5.30
C ALA A 42 -28.94 -28.74 4.31
N ALA A 43 -29.07 -30.07 4.43
CA ALA A 43 -28.39 -31.01 3.55
C ALA A 43 -28.78 -30.88 2.06
N SER A 44 -29.96 -30.31 1.78
CA SER A 44 -30.47 -30.04 0.43
C SER A 44 -30.12 -28.66 -0.11
N ASP A 45 -29.52 -27.78 0.70
CA ASP A 45 -29.20 -26.44 0.24
C ASP A 45 -28.09 -26.48 -0.80
N THR A 46 -28.23 -25.65 -1.82
CA THR A 46 -27.14 -25.39 -2.76
C THR A 46 -26.14 -24.43 -2.13
N GLN A 47 -24.90 -24.46 -2.61
CA GLN A 47 -23.88 -23.51 -2.18
C GLN A 47 -24.29 -22.04 -2.40
N SER A 48 -25.08 -21.77 -3.43
CA SER A 48 -25.63 -20.42 -3.68
C SER A 48 -26.58 -19.99 -2.57
N VAL A 49 -27.52 -20.87 -2.17
CA VAL A 49 -28.46 -20.58 -1.08
C VAL A 49 -27.72 -20.34 0.23
N ILE A 50 -26.68 -21.11 0.50
CA ILE A 50 -25.85 -20.92 1.70
C ILE A 50 -25.11 -19.59 1.63
N ALA A 51 -24.51 -19.25 0.48
CA ALA A 51 -23.83 -17.99 0.27
C ALA A 51 -24.77 -16.79 0.49
N ASP A 52 -26.00 -16.85 -0.04
CA ASP A 52 -27.01 -15.80 0.14
C ASP A 52 -27.40 -15.62 1.62
N ARG A 53 -27.52 -16.73 2.38
CA ARG A 53 -27.78 -16.68 3.83
C ARG A 53 -26.62 -16.08 4.61
N ILE A 54 -25.38 -16.42 4.26
CA ILE A 54 -24.19 -15.83 4.88
C ILE A 54 -24.14 -14.32 4.58
N VAL A 55 -24.37 -13.91 3.33
CA VAL A 55 -24.44 -12.50 2.94
C VAL A 55 -25.50 -11.76 3.75
N ALA A 56 -26.72 -12.30 3.84
CA ALA A 56 -27.80 -11.71 4.61
C ALA A 56 -27.45 -11.56 6.10
N ALA A 57 -26.82 -12.57 6.70
CA ALA A 57 -26.37 -12.52 8.09
C ALA A 57 -25.30 -11.44 8.32
N ILE A 58 -24.34 -11.30 7.41
CA ILE A 58 -23.28 -10.28 7.50
C ILE A 58 -23.85 -8.87 7.34
N VAL A 59 -24.77 -8.66 6.39
CA VAL A 59 -25.47 -7.38 6.21
C VAL A 59 -26.25 -7.01 7.47
N ALA A 60 -27.00 -7.97 8.03
CA ALA A 60 -27.77 -7.76 9.26
C ALA A 60 -26.89 -7.47 10.48
N ALA A 61 -25.64 -7.97 10.49
CA ALA A 61 -24.69 -7.71 11.55
C ALA A 61 -24.12 -6.28 11.53
N ASP A 62 -24.35 -5.49 10.47
CA ASP A 62 -23.95 -4.08 10.36
C ASP A 62 -22.44 -3.83 10.60
N LEU A 63 -21.61 -4.66 9.99
CA LEU A 63 -20.15 -4.64 10.16
C LEU A 63 -19.44 -3.58 9.29
N GLY A 64 -20.20 -2.71 8.60
CA GLY A 64 -19.65 -1.75 7.64
C GLY A 64 -19.09 -2.42 6.37
N LEU A 65 -19.59 -3.61 6.04
CA LEU A 65 -19.18 -4.40 4.87
C LEU A 65 -20.29 -4.38 3.81
N SER A 66 -19.93 -4.69 2.56
CA SER A 66 -20.88 -4.83 1.45
C SER A 66 -20.69 -6.19 0.78
N PRO A 67 -21.02 -7.28 1.48
CA PRO A 67 -20.80 -8.63 0.98
C PRO A 67 -21.70 -8.93 -0.22
N GLN A 68 -21.17 -9.67 -1.20
CA GLN A 68 -21.87 -10.11 -2.40
C GLN A 68 -21.62 -11.60 -2.66
N ALA A 69 -22.67 -12.36 -2.90
CA ALA A 69 -22.54 -13.71 -3.45
C ALA A 69 -22.21 -13.61 -4.96
N VAL A 70 -21.10 -14.19 -5.39
CA VAL A 70 -20.53 -13.97 -6.74
C VAL A 70 -20.54 -15.22 -7.63
N GLY A 71 -21.00 -16.36 -7.09
CA GLY A 71 -21.18 -17.62 -7.83
C GLY A 71 -20.41 -18.78 -7.20
N SER A 72 -20.85 -20.03 -7.47
CA SER A 72 -20.19 -21.26 -6.98
C SER A 72 -19.94 -21.31 -5.47
N GLY A 73 -20.81 -20.68 -4.67
CA GLY A 73 -20.64 -20.58 -3.21
C GLY A 73 -19.63 -19.54 -2.73
N ASN A 74 -18.99 -18.78 -3.64
CA ASN A 74 -18.06 -17.72 -3.28
C ASN A 74 -18.79 -16.46 -2.80
N ILE A 75 -18.20 -15.81 -1.81
CA ILE A 75 -18.70 -14.56 -1.25
C ILE A 75 -17.57 -13.54 -1.29
N ALA A 76 -17.75 -12.48 -2.07
CA ALA A 76 -16.91 -11.29 -2.00
C ALA A 76 -17.35 -10.46 -0.80
N ILE A 77 -16.58 -10.48 0.29
CA ILE A 77 -16.95 -9.79 1.54
C ILE A 77 -16.70 -8.28 1.45
N GLY A 78 -15.64 -7.88 0.74
CA GLY A 78 -15.15 -6.51 0.71
C GLY A 78 -14.39 -6.12 1.99
N GLY A 79 -14.36 -4.82 2.29
CA GLY A 79 -13.75 -4.28 3.50
C GLY A 79 -12.41 -3.56 3.28
N THR A 80 -11.86 -3.03 4.37
CA THR A 80 -10.57 -2.34 4.44
C THR A 80 -9.58 -3.14 5.28
N SER A 81 -8.35 -2.63 5.43
CA SER A 81 -7.32 -3.24 6.28
C SER A 81 -7.72 -3.37 7.76
N ASP A 82 -8.74 -2.65 8.20
CA ASP A 82 -9.23 -2.68 9.58
C ASP A 82 -10.24 -3.81 9.82
N ASN A 83 -10.71 -4.45 8.75
CA ASN A 83 -11.56 -5.63 8.85
C ASN A 83 -10.73 -6.90 9.01
N ALA A 84 -11.23 -7.83 9.81
CA ALA A 84 -10.63 -9.14 10.00
C ALA A 84 -11.68 -10.23 9.86
N ILE A 85 -11.28 -11.40 9.34
CA ILE A 85 -12.10 -12.60 9.27
C ILE A 85 -11.27 -13.75 9.82
N ASP A 86 -11.82 -14.50 10.77
CA ASP A 86 -11.25 -15.74 11.25
C ASP A 86 -12.22 -16.88 10.98
N ALA A 87 -11.83 -17.78 10.07
CA ALA A 87 -12.57 -18.98 9.71
C ALA A 87 -11.88 -20.27 10.19
N SER A 88 -10.94 -20.18 11.13
CA SER A 88 -10.17 -21.33 11.63
C SER A 88 -11.07 -22.39 12.31
N ALA A 89 -12.20 -21.98 12.88
CA ALA A 89 -13.21 -22.86 13.48
C ALA A 89 -14.33 -23.28 12.51
N ALA A 90 -14.18 -23.01 11.20
CA ALA A 90 -15.09 -23.43 10.14
C ALA A 90 -14.30 -24.12 9.01
N PRO A 91 -13.81 -25.36 9.21
CA PRO A 91 -13.00 -26.08 8.23
C PRO A 91 -13.72 -26.34 6.89
N GLY A 92 -15.06 -26.29 6.89
CA GLY A 92 -15.87 -26.35 5.69
C GLY A 92 -15.80 -25.08 4.83
N LEU A 93 -15.36 -23.95 5.39
CA LEU A 93 -15.10 -22.70 4.68
C LEU A 93 -13.63 -22.61 4.26
N THR A 94 -13.38 -21.83 3.22
CA THR A 94 -12.02 -21.45 2.83
C THR A 94 -11.98 -19.94 2.70
N LEU A 95 -11.15 -19.30 3.51
CA LEU A 95 -10.88 -17.88 3.40
C LEU A 95 -9.69 -17.68 2.46
N PHE A 96 -9.88 -16.86 1.43
CA PHE A 96 -8.83 -16.43 0.52
C PHE A 96 -8.92 -14.91 0.31
N GLY A 97 -7.77 -14.29 0.04
CA GLY A 97 -7.64 -12.85 -0.04
C GLY A 97 -7.52 -12.16 1.32
N LYS A 98 -7.11 -10.90 1.31
CA LYS A 98 -7.03 -10.01 2.47
C LYS A 98 -7.55 -8.63 2.05
N PRO A 99 -8.43 -7.99 2.82
CA PRO A 99 -8.89 -6.65 2.49
C PRO A 99 -7.80 -5.58 2.69
N GLY A 100 -7.99 -4.44 2.06
CA GLY A 100 -7.11 -3.28 2.15
C GLY A 100 -6.03 -3.22 1.07
N VAL A 101 -5.32 -2.09 1.06
CA VAL A 101 -4.20 -1.79 0.16
C VAL A 101 -3.03 -1.24 0.97
N GLN A 102 -1.90 -0.96 0.32
CA GLN A 102 -0.75 -0.36 1.00
C GLN A 102 -1.15 0.97 1.66
N SER A 103 -0.74 1.12 2.92
CA SER A 103 -0.95 2.34 3.69
C SER A 103 -0.16 3.52 3.12
N LYS A 104 -0.38 4.71 3.68
CA LYS A 104 0.56 5.82 3.54
C LYS A 104 1.95 5.42 4.03
N THR A 105 2.96 6.20 3.67
CA THR A 105 4.34 5.98 4.13
C THR A 105 4.37 5.89 5.65
N ARG A 106 5.00 4.83 6.17
CA ARG A 106 5.23 4.60 7.59
C ARG A 106 6.72 4.42 7.82
N LEU A 107 7.22 5.09 8.85
CA LEU A 107 8.57 4.94 9.37
C LEU A 107 8.48 4.23 10.71
N GLN A 108 8.96 3.00 10.77
CA GLN A 108 9.05 2.25 12.02
C GLN A 108 10.49 2.31 12.54
N VAL A 109 10.63 2.69 13.80
CA VAL A 109 11.91 2.62 14.51
C VAL A 109 12.17 1.17 14.89
N PHE A 110 13.27 0.63 14.39
CA PHE A 110 13.68 -0.76 14.60
C PHE A 110 15.20 -0.84 14.84
N GLY A 111 15.60 -0.33 16.01
CA GLY A 111 16.98 -0.27 16.46
C GLY A 111 17.56 -1.61 16.91
N PRO A 112 18.88 -1.65 17.15
CA PRO A 112 19.54 -2.86 17.59
C PRO A 112 19.16 -3.24 19.03
N LEU A 113 19.32 -4.52 19.34
CA LEU A 113 19.33 -4.98 20.72
C LEU A 113 20.68 -4.63 21.35
N ILE A 114 20.69 -3.94 22.48
CA ILE A 114 21.91 -3.58 23.20
C ILE A 114 22.11 -4.53 24.38
N LEU A 115 23.34 -4.98 24.51
CA LEU A 115 23.83 -5.65 25.69
C LEU A 115 24.66 -4.65 26.51
N GLN A 116 24.20 -4.34 27.71
CA GLN A 116 24.83 -3.38 28.60
C GLN A 116 25.72 -4.12 29.60
N LEU A 117 27.02 -3.84 29.56
CA LEU A 117 27.97 -4.28 30.57
C LEU A 117 27.64 -3.63 31.92
N PRO A 118 27.75 -4.39 33.01
CA PRO A 118 27.66 -3.81 34.35
C PRO A 118 28.94 -3.02 34.65
N ALA A 119 28.96 -2.32 35.79
CA ALA A 119 30.17 -1.67 36.27
C ALA A 119 31.30 -2.70 36.44
N ILE A 120 32.53 -2.35 36.08
CA ILE A 120 33.66 -3.29 35.97
C ILE A 120 33.90 -4.06 37.29
N ASN A 121 33.71 -3.39 38.44
CA ASN A 121 33.87 -3.99 39.76
C ASN A 121 32.78 -5.01 40.16
N THR A 122 31.76 -5.20 39.32
CA THR A 122 30.69 -6.17 39.54
C THR A 122 30.76 -7.36 38.59
N LEU A 123 31.55 -7.26 37.51
CA LEU A 123 31.78 -8.36 36.59
C LEU A 123 32.70 -9.39 37.27
N SER A 124 32.20 -10.62 37.42
CA SER A 124 32.91 -11.69 38.13
C SER A 124 33.58 -12.66 37.16
N ASP A 125 34.69 -13.24 37.60
CA ASP A 125 35.37 -14.34 36.92
C ASP A 125 34.42 -15.54 36.74
N ASN A 126 34.53 -16.22 35.60
CA ASN A 126 33.67 -17.33 35.17
C ASN A 126 32.18 -16.97 35.01
N SER A 127 31.84 -15.68 35.00
CA SER A 127 30.46 -15.26 34.74
C SER A 127 30.13 -15.38 33.25
N THR A 128 28.89 -15.71 32.92
CA THR A 128 28.54 -16.12 31.55
C THR A 128 27.34 -15.38 30.97
N VAL A 129 27.37 -15.13 29.66
CA VAL A 129 26.23 -14.74 28.82
C VAL A 129 26.13 -15.70 27.64
N SER A 130 24.92 -16.12 27.29
CA SER A 130 24.67 -17.03 26.16
C SER A 130 23.88 -16.34 25.06
N LEU A 131 24.31 -16.49 23.82
CA LEU A 131 23.59 -15.98 22.64
C LEU A 131 23.23 -17.14 21.71
N GLN A 132 22.06 -17.03 21.09
CA GLN A 132 21.58 -17.97 20.08
C GLN A 132 21.48 -17.31 18.70
N GLY A 133 22.03 -17.97 17.70
CA GLY A 133 22.02 -17.50 16.31
C GLY A 133 22.53 -18.57 15.37
N ASN A 134 22.06 -18.55 14.11
CA ASN A 134 22.46 -19.53 13.09
C ASN A 134 22.31 -21.01 13.53
N GLY A 135 21.24 -21.32 14.28
CA GLY A 135 20.98 -22.66 14.83
C GLY A 135 21.94 -23.12 15.94
N LYS A 136 22.81 -22.22 16.43
CA LYS A 136 23.79 -22.50 17.49
C LYS A 136 23.48 -21.69 18.74
N THR A 137 23.85 -22.24 19.89
CA THR A 137 23.92 -21.52 21.16
C THR A 137 25.39 -21.47 21.56
N VAL A 138 25.91 -20.27 21.81
CA VAL A 138 27.29 -20.06 22.25
C VAL A 138 27.27 -19.35 23.58
N VAL A 139 27.99 -19.91 24.55
CA VAL A 139 28.20 -19.33 25.88
C VAL A 139 29.52 -18.57 25.86
N PHE A 140 29.46 -17.29 26.18
CA PHE A 140 30.60 -16.42 26.39
C PHE A 140 30.86 -16.31 27.87
N GLU A 141 32.12 -16.49 28.26
CA GLU A 141 32.55 -16.49 29.66
C GLU A 141 33.58 -15.40 29.89
N PHE A 142 33.38 -14.58 30.91
CA PHE A 142 34.35 -13.55 31.29
C PHE A 142 35.44 -14.16 32.16
N ASP A 143 36.69 -14.06 31.69
CA ASP A 143 37.88 -14.58 32.35
C ASP A 143 38.75 -13.43 32.85
N GLY A 144 38.74 -13.23 34.16
CA GLY A 144 39.42 -12.13 34.84
C GLY A 144 40.81 -12.49 35.39
N ASN A 145 41.12 -13.80 35.45
CA ASN A 145 42.37 -14.30 36.04
C ASN A 145 43.26 -15.05 35.03
N GLY A 146 42.83 -15.18 33.76
CA GLY A 146 43.55 -15.87 32.70
C GLY A 146 43.53 -17.39 32.86
N SER A 147 42.55 -17.94 33.59
CA SER A 147 42.42 -19.39 33.80
C SER A 147 41.86 -20.12 32.57
N GLY A 148 41.37 -19.37 31.58
CA GLY A 148 40.69 -19.90 30.41
C GLY A 148 39.24 -20.29 30.71
N ALA A 149 38.66 -21.08 29.83
CA ALA A 149 37.26 -21.49 29.95
C ALA A 149 37.04 -22.46 31.12
N SER A 150 36.08 -22.14 31.99
CA SER A 150 35.65 -23.00 33.11
C SER A 150 34.93 -24.28 32.68
N ALA A 151 34.36 -24.28 31.46
CA ALA A 151 33.71 -25.44 30.86
C ALA A 151 34.03 -25.58 29.36
N VAL A 152 33.97 -26.83 28.88
CA VAL A 152 34.22 -27.15 27.47
C VAL A 152 33.19 -26.44 26.58
N GLY A 153 33.68 -25.74 25.55
CA GLY A 153 32.84 -25.08 24.55
C GLY A 153 32.45 -23.63 24.89
N HIS A 154 32.83 -23.11 26.06
CA HIS A 154 32.71 -21.68 26.35
C HIS A 154 33.73 -20.87 25.53
N VAL A 155 33.31 -19.72 25.04
CA VAL A 155 34.17 -18.74 24.36
C VAL A 155 34.64 -17.73 25.39
N VAL A 156 35.95 -17.67 25.61
CA VAL A 156 36.55 -16.78 26.61
C VAL A 156 36.52 -15.33 26.15
N VAL A 157 36.10 -14.45 27.06
CA VAL A 157 36.15 -13.00 26.94
C VAL A 157 37.14 -12.50 28.00
N PRO A 158 38.40 -12.30 27.63
CA PRO A 158 39.44 -11.97 28.59
C PRO A 158 39.29 -10.54 29.10
N PHE A 159 39.49 -10.34 30.39
CA PHE A 159 39.64 -9.04 31.01
C PHE A 159 40.64 -9.07 32.16
N THR A 160 41.04 -7.90 32.65
CA THR A 160 41.91 -7.77 33.82
C THR A 160 41.33 -6.70 34.75
N ALA A 161 41.85 -6.62 35.97
CA ALA A 161 41.50 -5.54 36.89
C ALA A 161 41.83 -4.12 36.37
N LEU A 162 42.64 -4.01 35.31
CA LEU A 162 43.00 -2.74 34.66
C LEU A 162 42.22 -2.48 33.37
N SER A 163 41.42 -3.46 32.89
CA SER A 163 40.63 -3.28 31.67
C SER A 163 39.58 -2.20 31.87
N SER A 164 39.41 -1.32 30.88
CA SER A 164 38.27 -0.41 30.83
C SER A 164 37.00 -1.17 30.42
N GLN A 165 35.83 -0.60 30.71
CA GLN A 165 34.55 -1.20 30.33
C GLN A 165 34.46 -1.34 28.80
N ASP A 166 35.02 -0.38 28.06
CA ASP A 166 35.06 -0.43 26.61
C ASP A 166 36.04 -1.48 26.08
N ALA A 167 37.19 -1.71 26.73
CA ALA A 167 38.08 -2.80 26.35
C ALA A 167 37.41 -4.18 26.53
N ILE A 168 36.60 -4.33 27.58
CA ILE A 168 35.77 -5.53 27.78
C ILE A 168 34.68 -5.61 26.70
N GLY A 169 34.07 -4.48 26.37
CA GLY A 169 33.08 -4.38 25.30
C GLY A 169 33.63 -4.79 23.94
N ASP A 170 34.84 -4.34 23.60
CA ASP A 170 35.54 -4.72 22.37
C ASP A 170 35.84 -6.22 22.34
N ALA A 171 36.34 -6.77 23.45
CA ALA A 171 36.61 -8.20 23.58
C ALA A 171 35.34 -9.04 23.39
N LEU A 172 34.23 -8.64 24.02
CA LEU A 172 32.95 -9.34 23.89
C LEU A 172 32.35 -9.20 22.48
N ALA A 173 32.39 -8.00 21.89
CA ALA A 173 31.89 -7.76 20.53
C ALA A 173 32.67 -8.58 19.48
N ALA A 174 34.00 -8.65 19.63
CA ALA A 174 34.85 -9.48 18.79
C ALA A 174 34.54 -10.98 18.96
N ALA A 175 34.38 -11.45 20.21
CA ALA A 175 34.04 -12.84 20.50
C ALA A 175 32.69 -13.22 19.88
N ILE A 176 31.65 -12.39 20.03
CA ILE A 176 30.31 -12.63 19.47
C ILE A 176 30.36 -12.69 17.94
N SER A 177 31.01 -11.70 17.31
CA SER A 177 31.12 -11.64 15.85
C SER A 177 31.91 -12.81 15.27
N GLY A 178 32.91 -13.31 16.01
CA GLY A 178 33.72 -14.48 15.63
C GLY A 178 33.06 -15.84 15.88
N ALA A 179 31.96 -15.90 16.64
CA ALA A 179 31.34 -17.16 17.08
C ALA A 179 30.51 -17.88 15.99
N GLY A 180 30.33 -17.27 14.81
CA GLY A 180 29.56 -17.86 13.70
C GLY A 180 28.05 -17.94 13.97
N LEU A 181 27.55 -17.06 14.84
CA LEU A 181 26.12 -16.92 15.18
C LEU A 181 25.31 -16.15 14.12
N ASN A 182 25.98 -15.60 13.09
CA ASN A 182 25.41 -14.59 12.19
C ASN A 182 24.89 -13.35 12.93
N ILE A 183 25.61 -12.95 13.97
CA ILE A 183 25.39 -11.75 14.77
C ILE A 183 26.64 -10.90 14.62
N VAL A 184 26.50 -9.69 14.11
CA VAL A 184 27.61 -8.72 14.02
C VAL A 184 27.47 -7.77 15.21
N ALA A 185 28.32 -7.95 16.20
CA ALA A 185 28.31 -7.13 17.41
C ALA A 185 29.31 -5.97 17.29
N SER A 186 28.94 -4.79 17.79
CA SER A 186 29.80 -3.62 17.82
C SER A 186 29.74 -2.92 19.18
N ASN A 187 30.90 -2.52 19.70
CA ASN A 187 30.97 -1.70 20.90
C ASN A 187 30.59 -0.25 20.56
N LEU A 188 29.62 0.29 21.28
CA LEU A 188 29.13 1.67 21.14
C LEU A 188 29.72 2.60 22.21
N GLY A 189 30.65 2.10 23.04
CA GLY A 189 31.22 2.81 24.17
C GLY A 189 30.33 2.83 25.41
N SER A 190 30.90 3.25 26.54
CA SER A 190 30.23 3.28 27.85
C SER A 190 29.64 1.91 28.24
N GLY A 191 30.35 0.84 27.85
CA GLY A 191 29.93 -0.55 28.11
C GLY A 191 28.69 -1.01 27.34
N ARG A 192 28.26 -0.30 26.28
CA ARG A 192 27.13 -0.72 25.44
C ARG A 192 27.62 -1.48 24.23
N ILE A 193 27.04 -2.65 23.98
CA ILE A 193 27.38 -3.48 22.82
C ILE A 193 26.11 -3.67 21.99
N SER A 194 26.11 -3.18 20.76
CA SER A 194 25.07 -3.50 19.78
C SER A 194 25.20 -4.95 19.37
N LEU A 195 24.09 -5.68 19.39
CA LEU A 195 23.97 -7.03 18.84
C LEU A 195 23.26 -7.03 17.47
N GLY A 196 23.04 -5.85 16.90
CA GLY A 196 22.23 -5.69 15.69
C GLY A 196 20.76 -6.06 15.93
N GLN A 197 20.07 -6.41 14.84
CA GLN A 197 18.64 -6.76 14.86
C GLN A 197 18.43 -8.23 15.22
N ILE A 198 18.53 -8.54 16.51
CA ILE A 198 18.17 -9.85 17.06
C ILE A 198 17.04 -9.71 18.09
N ASN A 199 16.30 -10.79 18.30
CA ASN A 199 15.25 -10.83 19.31
C ASN A 199 15.84 -10.95 20.71
N ALA A 200 15.21 -10.32 21.70
CA ALA A 200 15.66 -10.38 23.09
C ALA A 200 15.72 -11.81 23.66
N ASN A 201 14.87 -12.72 23.16
CA ASN A 201 14.88 -14.13 23.57
C ASN A 201 16.10 -14.92 23.04
N GLN A 202 16.89 -14.35 22.12
CA GLN A 202 18.15 -14.92 21.66
C GLN A 202 19.31 -14.66 22.63
N VAL A 203 19.10 -13.89 23.71
CA VAL A 203 20.13 -13.52 24.68
C VAL A 203 19.72 -13.98 26.07
N LEU A 204 20.59 -14.74 26.74
CA LEU A 204 20.46 -15.13 28.13
C LEU A 204 21.65 -14.60 28.93
N VAL A 205 21.42 -13.57 29.75
CA VAL A 205 22.49 -12.86 30.49
C VAL A 205 23.12 -13.66 31.63
N GLY A 206 22.59 -14.84 31.98
CA GLY A 206 23.21 -15.76 32.93
C GLY A 206 23.63 -15.11 34.25
N SER A 207 24.85 -15.42 34.71
CA SER A 207 25.47 -14.88 35.93
C SER A 207 26.27 -13.60 35.71
N SER A 208 26.34 -13.11 34.47
CA SER A 208 27.24 -12.01 34.07
C SER A 208 26.86 -10.63 34.60
N GLY A 209 25.62 -10.45 35.07
CA GLY A 209 25.12 -9.15 35.50
C GLY A 209 24.86 -8.18 34.34
N LEU A 210 25.01 -8.62 33.09
CA LEU A 210 24.65 -7.82 31.93
C LEU A 210 23.12 -7.63 31.86
N THR A 211 22.70 -6.54 31.25
CA THR A 211 21.29 -6.30 30.94
C THR A 211 21.07 -6.16 29.44
N VAL A 212 19.88 -6.49 28.99
CA VAL A 212 19.47 -6.37 27.59
C VAL A 212 18.51 -5.18 27.49
N VAL A 213 18.86 -4.22 26.65
CA VAL A 213 18.09 -2.99 26.45
C VAL A 213 17.81 -2.82 24.96
N PRO A 214 16.54 -2.68 24.53
CA PRO A 214 16.25 -2.28 23.16
C PRO A 214 16.77 -0.87 22.91
N SER A 215 17.52 -0.66 21.82
CA SER A 215 17.83 0.70 21.35
C SER A 215 16.90 1.10 20.21
N VAL A 216 17.04 2.35 19.79
CA VAL A 216 16.12 3.02 18.87
C VAL A 216 16.77 3.25 17.52
N VAL A 217 17.85 4.02 17.47
CA VAL A 217 18.58 4.42 16.26
C VAL A 217 20.06 4.61 16.62
N SER A 218 20.94 4.62 15.62
CA SER A 218 22.34 5.01 15.82
C SER A 218 22.51 6.51 15.65
N ASP A 219 23.56 7.05 16.29
CA ASP A 219 23.96 8.44 16.12
C ASP A 219 24.45 8.72 14.69
N GLY A 220 24.10 9.88 14.15
CA GLY A 220 24.46 10.32 12.80
C GLY A 220 23.64 9.67 11.67
N GLU A 221 22.70 8.77 11.97
CA GLU A 221 21.78 8.26 10.97
C GLU A 221 20.90 9.37 10.40
N THR A 222 20.70 9.37 9.08
CA THR A 222 19.94 10.40 8.38
C THR A 222 18.88 9.84 7.45
N PHE A 223 17.75 10.54 7.34
CA PHE A 223 16.74 10.28 6.31
C PHE A 223 16.25 11.60 5.72
N THR A 224 15.75 11.57 4.49
CA THR A 224 15.28 12.76 3.78
C THR A 224 13.80 12.62 3.44
N ILE A 225 13.04 13.70 3.65
CA ILE A 225 11.66 13.83 3.16
C ILE A 225 11.61 15.01 2.19
N SER A 226 11.07 14.78 1.00
CA SER A 226 10.79 15.79 0.00
C SER A 226 9.28 15.92 -0.21
N ASN A 227 8.78 17.15 -0.37
CA ASN A 227 7.40 17.42 -0.83
C ASN A 227 7.32 17.72 -2.33
N GLY A 228 8.42 17.49 -3.07
CA GLY A 228 8.56 17.79 -4.50
C GLY A 228 8.97 19.23 -4.82
N LEU A 229 8.97 20.13 -3.84
CA LEU A 229 9.46 21.52 -3.97
C LEU A 229 10.65 21.81 -3.04
N GLN A 230 10.60 21.23 -1.84
CA GLN A 230 11.60 21.33 -0.80
C GLN A 230 11.95 19.92 -0.32
N SER A 231 13.22 19.72 0.01
CA SER A 231 13.72 18.52 0.68
C SER A 231 14.34 18.91 2.01
N VAL A 232 14.03 18.16 3.07
CA VAL A 232 14.64 18.31 4.39
C VAL A 232 15.27 16.99 4.78
N THR A 233 16.53 17.05 5.19
CA THR A 233 17.26 15.93 5.78
C THR A 233 17.17 16.02 7.29
N PHE A 234 16.79 14.92 7.92
CA PHE A 234 16.72 14.74 9.36
C PHE A 234 17.90 13.91 9.82
N GLU A 235 18.44 14.22 10.98
CA GLU A 235 19.59 13.52 11.57
C GLU A 235 19.29 13.13 13.02
N PHE A 236 19.49 11.86 13.34
CA PHE A 236 19.41 11.37 14.70
C PHE A 236 20.70 11.72 15.45
N ASN A 237 20.58 12.49 16.53
CA ASN A 237 21.71 12.93 17.34
C ASN A 237 21.58 12.43 18.77
N ASN A 238 22.54 11.60 19.19
CA ASN A 238 22.65 11.11 20.55
C ASN A 238 23.32 12.16 21.45
N VAL A 239 22.54 12.78 22.34
CA VAL A 239 23.04 13.85 23.22
C VAL A 239 24.08 13.37 24.23
N ASP A 240 24.14 12.07 24.52
CA ASP A 240 25.12 11.51 25.47
C ASP A 240 26.54 11.47 24.87
N LEU A 241 26.67 11.46 23.54
CA LEU A 241 27.96 11.42 22.86
C LEU A 241 28.63 12.79 22.76
N ASN A 242 27.86 13.89 22.88
CA ASN A 242 28.34 15.27 22.81
C ASN A 242 29.24 15.57 21.58
N ASN A 243 29.03 14.86 20.47
CA ASN A 243 29.77 15.00 19.21
C ASN A 243 29.05 15.93 18.20
N GLY A 244 27.81 16.32 18.48
CA GLY A 244 27.02 17.25 17.66
C GLY A 244 26.40 16.60 16.43
N PHE A 245 25.74 17.43 15.62
CA PHE A 245 25.05 17.02 14.38
C PHE A 245 25.40 17.97 13.23
N ASN A 246 25.10 17.61 11.99
CA ASN A 246 25.29 18.53 10.86
C ASN A 246 24.28 19.70 10.93
N PRO A 247 24.71 20.97 11.03
CA PRO A 247 23.79 22.11 11.14
C PRO A 247 22.88 22.34 9.92
N SER A 248 23.16 21.70 8.78
CA SER A 248 22.28 21.74 7.60
C SER A 248 21.10 20.77 7.70
N ASN A 249 21.14 19.85 8.65
CA ASN A 249 20.10 18.86 8.90
C ASN A 249 19.15 19.33 10.02
N THR A 250 17.93 18.81 10.01
CA THR A 250 16.98 18.99 11.12
C THR A 250 17.26 17.92 12.17
N GLN A 251 17.66 18.35 13.36
CA GLN A 251 18.03 17.44 14.44
C GLN A 251 16.80 16.70 15.02
N ILE A 252 16.96 15.41 15.27
CA ILE A 252 16.09 14.60 16.12
C ILE A 252 16.92 14.07 17.28
N GLN A 253 16.67 14.63 18.47
CA GLN A 253 17.44 14.31 19.66
C GLN A 253 16.97 13.01 20.30
N PHE A 254 17.95 12.20 20.74
CA PHE A 254 17.74 11.04 21.60
C PHE A 254 18.94 10.86 22.54
N SER A 255 18.80 9.94 23.49
CA SER A 255 19.83 9.52 24.44
C SER A 255 19.89 7.99 24.49
N ASN A 256 20.88 7.44 25.18
CA ASN A 256 21.03 6.01 25.40
C ASN A 256 19.85 5.37 26.17
N THR A 257 19.04 6.19 26.84
CA THR A 257 17.86 5.75 27.61
C THR A 257 16.53 6.08 26.92
N THR A 258 16.56 6.67 25.72
CA THR A 258 15.35 7.04 24.98
C THR A 258 14.59 5.79 24.54
N SER A 259 13.31 5.72 24.93
CA SER A 259 12.42 4.63 24.50
C SER A 259 11.98 4.81 23.03
N PRO A 260 11.64 3.72 22.31
CA PRO A 260 11.11 3.81 20.95
C PRO A 260 9.88 4.73 20.82
N ALA A 261 8.98 4.72 21.81
CA ALA A 261 7.80 5.58 21.82
C ALA A 261 8.17 7.06 21.97
N THR A 262 9.13 7.37 22.85
CA THR A 262 9.64 8.73 23.02
C THR A 262 10.33 9.23 21.76
N LEU A 263 11.15 8.38 21.10
CA LEU A 263 11.81 8.77 19.85
C LEU A 263 10.80 9.11 18.75
N ILE A 264 9.73 8.32 18.61
CA ILE A 264 8.69 8.58 17.62
C ILE A 264 7.99 9.92 17.86
N THR A 265 7.80 10.31 19.12
CA THR A 265 7.30 11.66 19.46
C THR A 265 8.31 12.75 19.04
N SER A 266 9.61 12.54 19.26
CA SER A 266 10.66 13.46 18.77
C SER A 266 10.68 13.55 17.24
N MET A 267 10.54 12.42 16.54
CA MET A 267 10.43 12.38 15.07
C MET A 267 9.22 13.17 14.58
N LYS A 268 8.04 12.96 15.18
CA LYS A 268 6.82 13.71 14.88
C LYS A 268 7.05 15.21 15.02
N ALA A 269 7.58 15.65 16.15
CA ALA A 269 7.81 17.07 16.41
C ALA A 269 8.76 17.70 15.38
N ALA A 270 9.88 17.03 15.08
CA ALA A 270 10.85 17.53 14.10
C ALA A 270 10.28 17.59 12.68
N ILE A 271 9.58 16.54 12.23
CA ILE A 271 9.01 16.47 10.87
C ILE A 271 7.92 17.52 10.67
N GLU A 272 7.02 17.71 11.65
CA GLU A 272 5.93 18.68 11.54
C GLU A 272 6.42 20.13 11.64
N ALA A 273 7.52 20.36 12.36
CA ALA A 273 8.16 21.68 12.44
C ALA A 273 9.04 22.03 11.23
N ALA A 274 9.36 21.07 10.35
CA ALA A 274 10.30 21.24 9.24
C ALA A 274 9.78 22.11 8.07
N GLY A 275 8.55 22.62 8.14
CA GLY A 275 7.98 23.48 7.10
C GLY A 275 7.56 22.76 5.82
N LEU A 276 7.60 21.42 5.79
CA LEU A 276 7.20 20.62 4.63
C LEU A 276 5.68 20.61 4.36
N GLY A 277 4.87 21.13 5.28
CA GLY A 277 3.40 21.03 5.24
C GLY A 277 2.88 19.62 5.49
N LEU A 278 3.70 18.75 6.09
CA LEU A 278 3.38 17.36 6.38
C LEU A 278 2.90 17.22 7.83
N THR A 279 1.79 16.51 8.03
CA THR A 279 1.37 16.04 9.35
C THR A 279 1.64 14.55 9.50
N THR A 280 1.65 14.06 10.74
CA THR A 280 2.01 12.68 11.07
C THR A 280 1.10 12.12 12.17
N THR A 281 0.92 10.81 12.15
CA THR A 281 0.12 10.07 13.14
C THR A 281 1.00 9.01 13.80
N VAL A 282 1.10 9.06 15.13
CA VAL A 282 1.79 8.02 15.91
C VAL A 282 0.93 6.78 15.98
N LEU A 283 1.50 5.64 15.60
CA LEU A 283 0.87 4.32 15.67
C LEU A 283 1.59 3.47 16.73
N ALA A 284 1.03 2.28 17.01
CA ALA A 284 1.67 1.30 17.89
C ALA A 284 3.04 0.84 17.35
N ASN A 285 3.81 0.13 18.18
CA ASN A 285 5.09 -0.49 17.81
C ASN A 285 6.12 0.49 17.25
N ALA A 286 6.19 1.68 17.85
CA ALA A 286 7.11 2.75 17.45
C ALA A 286 7.07 3.06 15.95
N THR A 287 5.86 3.21 15.41
CA THR A 287 5.64 3.51 14.00
C THR A 287 5.04 4.90 13.85
N LEU A 288 5.59 5.70 12.94
CA LEU A 288 5.06 7.00 12.56
C LEU A 288 4.49 6.91 11.15
N GLN A 289 3.20 7.17 10.98
CA GLN A 289 2.59 7.32 9.66
C GLN A 289 2.72 8.77 9.20
N LEU A 290 3.27 8.97 8.01
CA LEU A 290 3.29 10.26 7.34
C LEU A 290 1.94 10.46 6.66
N ASN A 291 1.23 11.56 6.95
CA ASN A 291 -0.02 11.89 6.27
C ASN A 291 0.26 12.57 4.92
N ASP A 292 1.16 11.97 4.15
CA ASP A 292 1.68 12.47 2.90
C ASP A 292 0.69 12.35 1.73
N THR A 293 1.14 12.81 0.57
CA THR A 293 0.45 12.71 -0.74
C THR A 293 1.42 12.10 -1.75
N PRO A 294 0.96 11.70 -2.95
CA PRO A 294 1.84 11.12 -3.97
C PRO A 294 2.98 12.04 -4.46
N ARG A 295 2.97 13.34 -4.10
CA ARG A 295 4.06 14.28 -4.41
C ARG A 295 5.26 14.13 -3.47
N PHE A 296 5.07 13.48 -2.32
CA PHE A 296 6.15 13.29 -1.36
C PHE A 296 7.05 12.12 -1.76
N ALA A 297 8.31 12.23 -1.37
CA ALA A 297 9.27 11.14 -1.42
C ALA A 297 10.02 11.07 -0.10
N THR A 298 10.24 9.86 0.39
CA THR A 298 11.00 9.61 1.62
C THR A 298 12.11 8.62 1.31
N ASP A 299 13.34 8.98 1.67
CA ASP A 299 14.54 8.19 1.50
C ASP A 299 15.16 7.89 2.88
N VAL A 300 15.21 6.61 3.23
CA VAL A 300 15.77 6.11 4.51
C VAL A 300 17.12 5.40 4.33
N SER A 301 17.75 5.52 3.16
CA SER A 301 19.01 4.82 2.87
C SER A 301 20.15 5.13 3.84
N GLY A 302 20.16 6.33 4.43
CA GLY A 302 21.11 6.75 5.46
C GLY A 302 20.70 6.41 6.90
N ALA A 303 19.57 5.73 7.10
CA ALA A 303 19.02 5.37 8.41
C ALA A 303 18.62 3.88 8.44
N PRO A 304 19.59 2.95 8.46
CA PRO A 304 19.33 1.51 8.42
C PRO A 304 18.52 0.98 9.60
N THR A 305 18.37 1.75 10.69
CA THR A 305 17.50 1.40 11.82
C THR A 305 16.05 1.84 11.63
N LEU A 306 15.73 2.49 10.51
CA LEU A 306 14.36 2.78 10.10
C LEU A 306 13.87 1.77 9.07
N VAL A 307 12.67 1.25 9.29
CA VAL A 307 11.95 0.44 8.30
C VAL A 307 10.86 1.31 7.67
N GLN A 308 11.00 1.57 6.37
CA GLN A 308 9.98 2.25 5.58
C GLN A 308 8.98 1.23 5.00
N THR A 309 7.69 1.47 5.19
CA THR A 309 6.60 0.70 4.56
C THR A 309 5.53 1.62 4.01
N GLY A 310 4.60 1.07 3.21
CA GLY A 310 3.56 1.86 2.55
C GLY A 310 4.09 2.64 1.36
N VAL A 311 3.23 3.49 0.80
CA VAL A 311 3.53 4.35 -0.36
C VAL A 311 3.08 5.78 -0.12
N PRO A 312 3.75 6.79 -0.71
CA PRO A 312 3.32 8.19 -0.57
C PRO A 312 1.88 8.41 -1.00
N GLY A 313 1.08 9.04 -0.13
CA GLY A 313 -0.35 9.25 -0.33
C GLY A 313 -1.24 8.07 0.05
N GLY A 314 -0.67 6.87 0.18
CA GLY A 314 -1.41 5.61 0.29
C GLY A 314 -1.93 5.13 -1.06
N ALA A 315 -2.11 3.83 -1.20
CA ALA A 315 -2.66 3.25 -2.42
C ALA A 315 -4.17 3.52 -2.49
N ASN A 316 -4.68 3.78 -3.70
CA ASN A 316 -6.11 3.83 -3.96
C ASN A 316 -6.62 2.42 -4.32
N PRO A 317 -7.67 1.92 -3.66
CA PRO A 317 -8.14 0.56 -3.88
C PRO A 317 -8.79 0.39 -5.25
N VAL A 318 -8.41 -0.68 -5.95
CA VAL A 318 -9.13 -1.20 -7.11
C VAL A 318 -9.91 -2.41 -6.65
N SER A 319 -11.24 -2.28 -6.56
CA SER A 319 -12.10 -3.40 -6.18
C SER A 319 -12.08 -4.47 -7.26
N PHE A 320 -11.64 -5.68 -6.91
CA PHE A 320 -11.71 -6.84 -7.78
C PHE A 320 -12.33 -8.01 -7.04
N ILE A 321 -13.07 -8.83 -7.76
CA ILE A 321 -13.67 -10.05 -7.25
C ILE A 321 -12.89 -11.21 -7.85
N GLN A 322 -12.34 -12.09 -7.01
CA GLN A 322 -11.60 -13.26 -7.48
C GLN A 322 -12.57 -14.41 -7.82
N ASP A 323 -13.38 -14.21 -8.85
CA ASP A 323 -14.34 -15.20 -9.35
C ASP A 323 -14.38 -15.17 -10.90
N PRO A 324 -14.64 -16.29 -11.59
CA PRO A 324 -14.75 -16.30 -13.06
C PRO A 324 -15.81 -15.36 -13.63
N SER A 325 -16.80 -14.95 -12.83
CA SER A 325 -17.79 -13.93 -13.22
C SER A 325 -17.20 -12.52 -13.36
N PHE A 326 -16.05 -12.23 -12.75
CA PHE A 326 -15.38 -10.92 -12.82
C PHE A 326 -14.49 -10.85 -14.07
N THR A 327 -14.95 -10.11 -15.08
CA THR A 327 -14.30 -10.07 -16.40
C THR A 327 -13.20 -8.99 -16.47
N GLY A 328 -12.39 -9.02 -17.53
CA GLY A 328 -11.45 -7.93 -17.83
C GLY A 328 -12.15 -6.57 -18.01
N ALA A 329 -13.39 -6.56 -18.50
CA ALA A 329 -14.19 -5.34 -18.61
C ALA A 329 -14.66 -4.82 -17.25
N ASP A 330 -14.91 -5.70 -16.27
CA ASP A 330 -15.18 -5.30 -14.88
C ASP A 330 -13.93 -4.70 -14.23
N LEU A 331 -12.78 -5.36 -14.39
CA LEU A 331 -11.50 -4.86 -13.86
C LEU A 331 -11.15 -3.49 -14.44
N LYS A 332 -11.26 -3.31 -15.76
CA LYS A 332 -11.05 -2.02 -16.42
C LYS A 332 -11.94 -0.92 -15.81
N ARG A 333 -13.24 -1.20 -15.65
CA ARG A 333 -14.19 -0.25 -15.04
C ARG A 333 -13.81 0.06 -13.59
N ALA A 334 -13.38 -0.94 -12.83
CA ALA A 334 -12.89 -0.73 -11.46
C ALA A 334 -11.63 0.14 -11.41
N ILE A 335 -10.69 -0.04 -12.34
CA ILE A 335 -9.49 0.81 -12.46
C ILE A 335 -9.88 2.25 -12.83
N ILE A 336 -10.75 2.43 -13.82
CA ILE A 336 -11.23 3.77 -14.23
C ILE A 336 -11.90 4.48 -13.05
N ALA A 337 -12.78 3.77 -12.32
CA ALA A 337 -13.44 4.30 -11.14
C ALA A 337 -12.44 4.67 -10.05
N ALA A 338 -11.45 3.81 -9.78
CA ALA A 338 -10.42 4.07 -8.78
C ALA A 338 -9.56 5.29 -9.14
N ILE A 339 -9.13 5.44 -10.39
CA ILE A 339 -8.36 6.61 -10.85
C ILE A 339 -9.19 7.88 -10.70
N ASN A 340 -10.44 7.89 -11.20
CA ASN A 340 -11.28 9.07 -11.17
C ASN A 340 -11.75 9.47 -9.76
N ALA A 341 -11.81 8.52 -8.83
CA ALA A 341 -12.11 8.77 -7.42
C ALA A 341 -10.87 9.10 -6.57
N SER A 342 -9.67 9.00 -7.14
CA SER A 342 -8.43 9.20 -6.40
C SER A 342 -8.27 10.67 -5.96
N PRO A 343 -8.05 10.93 -4.67
CA PRO A 343 -7.83 12.30 -4.19
C PRO A 343 -6.45 12.83 -4.59
N ASN A 344 -6.31 14.16 -4.63
CA ASN A 344 -5.03 14.87 -4.81
C ASN A 344 -4.26 14.51 -6.10
N THR A 345 -4.98 14.24 -7.18
CA THR A 345 -4.41 13.96 -8.49
C THR A 345 -5.20 14.62 -9.60
N ASN A 346 -4.53 14.97 -10.69
CA ASN A 346 -5.16 15.49 -11.92
C ASN A 346 -5.42 14.36 -12.94
N LEU A 347 -5.21 13.10 -12.53
CA LEU A 347 -5.44 11.95 -13.38
C LEU A 347 -6.93 11.81 -13.71
N VAL A 348 -7.22 11.57 -14.98
CA VAL A 348 -8.57 11.23 -15.45
C VAL A 348 -8.47 9.99 -16.32
N ALA A 349 -9.27 8.98 -16.02
CA ALA A 349 -9.37 7.76 -16.79
C ALA A 349 -10.70 7.66 -17.55
N SER A 350 -10.67 7.13 -18.75
CA SER A 350 -11.86 6.85 -19.56
C SER A 350 -11.76 5.53 -20.31
N ASP A 351 -12.91 4.96 -20.67
CA ASP A 351 -12.95 3.71 -21.41
C ASP A 351 -12.45 3.93 -22.85
N ARG A 352 -11.52 3.09 -23.29
CA ARG A 352 -10.99 3.05 -24.66
C ARG A 352 -11.62 1.93 -25.51
N GLY A 353 -12.31 0.99 -24.88
CA GLY A 353 -12.76 -0.26 -25.49
C GLY A 353 -11.86 -1.45 -25.14
N ASP A 354 -12.41 -2.65 -25.31
CA ASP A 354 -11.79 -3.92 -24.98
C ASP A 354 -11.21 -3.93 -23.54
N ASN A 355 -9.98 -4.42 -23.38
CA ASN A 355 -9.25 -4.47 -22.12
C ASN A 355 -8.32 -3.25 -21.93
N SER A 356 -8.58 -2.14 -22.61
CA SER A 356 -7.74 -0.94 -22.56
C SER A 356 -8.49 0.28 -22.06
N LEU A 357 -7.78 1.22 -21.45
CA LEU A 357 -8.34 2.50 -20.99
C LEU A 357 -7.39 3.65 -21.34
N PHE A 358 -7.91 4.86 -21.41
CA PHE A 358 -7.10 6.07 -21.47
C PHE A 358 -6.85 6.59 -20.07
N VAL A 359 -5.63 7.08 -19.83
CA VAL A 359 -5.29 7.87 -18.64
C VAL A 359 -4.70 9.20 -19.10
N SER A 360 -5.35 10.29 -18.74
CA SER A 360 -4.92 11.66 -19.01
C SER A 360 -4.27 12.27 -17.76
N GLY A 361 -3.32 13.18 -17.96
CA GLY A 361 -2.65 13.90 -16.86
C GLY A 361 -1.54 13.12 -16.15
N ALA A 362 -1.23 11.90 -16.60
CA ALA A 362 -0.13 11.11 -16.06
C ALA A 362 1.22 11.63 -16.53
N THR A 363 2.10 11.98 -15.60
CA THR A 363 3.50 12.32 -15.89
C THR A 363 4.35 11.07 -16.05
N VAL A 364 4.08 10.04 -15.24
CA VAL A 364 4.78 8.76 -15.24
C VAL A 364 3.74 7.67 -15.04
N ILE A 365 3.85 6.59 -15.80
CA ILE A 365 3.19 5.30 -15.54
C ILE A 365 4.30 4.29 -15.36
N SER A 366 4.19 3.46 -14.33
CA SER A 366 5.16 2.42 -14.00
C SER A 366 5.36 1.45 -15.17
N SER A 367 6.59 1.01 -15.43
CA SER A 367 6.91 0.05 -16.50
C SER A 367 6.26 -1.34 -16.31
N GLU A 368 5.76 -1.61 -15.11
CA GLU A 368 4.98 -2.78 -14.74
C GLU A 368 3.61 -2.83 -15.44
N ILE A 369 3.14 -1.71 -15.98
CA ILE A 369 1.92 -1.63 -16.78
C ILE A 369 2.29 -1.18 -18.18
N ASP A 370 1.96 -2.03 -19.17
CA ASP A 370 2.09 -1.68 -20.59
C ASP A 370 1.31 -0.40 -20.87
N SER A 371 2.04 0.66 -21.19
CA SER A 371 1.47 1.95 -21.53
C SER A 371 2.20 2.52 -22.74
N TYR A 372 1.45 3.20 -23.59
CA TYR A 372 2.01 3.92 -24.72
C TYR A 372 1.29 5.26 -24.83
N PHE A 373 2.06 6.29 -25.13
CA PHE A 373 1.52 7.63 -25.28
C PHE A 373 0.90 7.79 -26.66
N LEU A 374 -0.42 7.97 -26.70
CA LEU A 374 -1.12 8.34 -27.91
C LEU A 374 -1.13 9.86 -28.05
N ARG A 375 -0.39 10.35 -29.04
CA ARG A 375 -0.59 11.72 -29.53
C ARG A 375 -1.96 11.78 -30.20
N GLY A 376 -2.68 12.88 -30.00
CA GLY A 376 -3.87 13.18 -30.79
C GLY A 376 -3.53 13.16 -32.28
N VAL A 377 -4.47 12.70 -33.11
CA VAL A 377 -4.26 12.66 -34.55
C VAL A 377 -4.02 14.09 -35.03
N ALA A 378 -2.89 14.34 -35.68
CA ALA A 378 -2.51 15.64 -36.19
C ALA A 378 -2.52 15.64 -37.71
N ASP A 379 -2.80 16.79 -38.33
CA ASP A 379 -2.54 16.98 -39.76
C ASP A 379 -1.03 17.07 -40.04
N LEU A 380 -0.66 17.20 -41.32
CA LEU A 380 0.75 17.33 -41.75
C LEU A 380 1.43 18.60 -41.20
N ALA A 381 0.66 19.61 -40.77
CA ALA A 381 1.15 20.83 -40.16
C ALA A 381 1.23 20.75 -38.62
N GLY A 382 0.89 19.59 -38.02
CA GLY A 382 0.95 19.36 -36.58
C GLY A 382 -0.27 19.88 -35.81
N ASN A 383 -1.32 20.35 -36.50
CA ASN A 383 -2.55 20.74 -35.82
C ASN A 383 -3.30 19.50 -35.37
N LEU A 384 -3.59 19.41 -34.07
CA LEU A 384 -4.42 18.35 -33.53
C LEU A 384 -5.84 18.43 -34.10
N LEU A 385 -6.38 17.30 -34.52
CA LEU A 385 -7.80 17.14 -34.80
C LEU A 385 -8.59 17.53 -33.56
N LYS A 386 -9.53 18.46 -33.74
CA LYS A 386 -10.43 18.91 -32.68
C LYS A 386 -11.70 18.05 -32.69
N PRO A 387 -12.31 17.82 -31.52
CA PRO A 387 -13.64 17.24 -31.44
C PRO A 387 -14.66 17.96 -32.33
N ASN A 388 -15.53 17.19 -32.99
CA ASN A 388 -16.64 17.70 -33.80
C ASN A 388 -18.01 17.50 -33.15
N GLN A 389 -18.04 17.00 -31.90
CA GLN A 389 -19.23 16.83 -31.09
C GLN A 389 -19.16 17.70 -29.82
N ILE A 390 -20.33 18.08 -29.29
CA ILE A 390 -20.42 18.90 -28.07
C ILE A 390 -19.92 18.17 -26.81
N ASN A 391 -19.87 16.83 -26.85
CA ASN A 391 -19.34 15.98 -25.78
C ASN A 391 -17.83 15.72 -25.89
N ASN A 392 -17.10 16.48 -26.73
CA ASN A 392 -15.67 16.32 -27.00
C ASN A 392 -15.27 15.03 -27.75
N GLU A 393 -16.20 14.33 -28.39
CA GLU A 393 -15.88 13.22 -29.29
C GLU A 393 -15.59 13.70 -30.72
N THR A 394 -14.84 12.89 -31.47
CA THR A 394 -14.70 13.03 -32.93
C THR A 394 -15.36 11.84 -33.60
N LYS A 395 -16.44 12.07 -34.34
CA LYS A 395 -17.11 11.03 -35.13
C LYS A 395 -16.81 11.22 -36.62
N PHE A 396 -16.36 10.16 -37.26
CA PHE A 396 -16.29 10.07 -38.72
C PHE A 396 -17.48 9.25 -39.22
N THR A 397 -18.20 9.78 -40.20
CA THR A 397 -19.22 9.02 -40.92
C THR A 397 -18.61 8.57 -42.24
N ILE A 398 -18.39 7.27 -42.38
CA ILE A 398 -17.99 6.67 -43.66
C ILE A 398 -19.27 6.27 -44.40
N LEU A 399 -19.52 6.91 -45.54
CA LEU A 399 -20.64 6.55 -46.40
C LEU A 399 -20.22 5.37 -47.29
N MET A 400 -20.96 4.27 -47.20
CA MET A 400 -20.72 3.10 -48.04
C MET A 400 -21.10 3.40 -49.51
N PRO A 401 -20.50 2.70 -50.49
CA PRO A 401 -20.93 2.79 -51.89
C PRO A 401 -22.43 2.55 -52.02
N GLY A 402 -23.15 3.45 -52.70
CA GLY A 402 -24.60 3.38 -52.89
C GLY A 402 -25.43 4.20 -51.90
N VAL A 403 -24.82 4.81 -50.88
CA VAL A 403 -25.53 5.77 -50.03
C VAL A 403 -25.83 7.05 -50.81
N THR A 404 -27.11 7.39 -50.92
CA THR A 404 -27.59 8.64 -51.51
C THR A 404 -27.79 9.70 -50.45
N LEU A 405 -27.47 10.94 -50.78
CA LEU A 405 -27.64 12.10 -49.90
C LEU A 405 -28.81 12.94 -50.41
N ASP A 406 -29.45 13.63 -49.47
CA ASP A 406 -30.44 14.67 -49.72
C ASP A 406 -29.78 16.00 -49.30
N TYR A 407 -29.70 16.95 -50.23
CA TYR A 407 -29.07 18.29 -50.05
C TYR A 407 -30.10 19.40 -49.81
N GLY A 408 -31.39 19.07 -49.89
CA GLY A 408 -32.50 19.97 -49.66
C GLY A 408 -32.77 21.03 -50.73
N ASP A 409 -33.90 21.71 -50.52
CA ASP A 409 -34.52 22.61 -51.50
C ASP A 409 -34.48 24.09 -51.08
N ALA A 410 -33.70 24.42 -50.04
CA ALA A 410 -33.65 25.78 -49.51
C ALA A 410 -32.95 26.72 -50.52
N PRO A 411 -33.36 28.00 -50.64
CA PRO A 411 -32.66 28.95 -51.50
C PRO A 411 -31.19 29.13 -51.10
N ASP A 412 -30.26 28.83 -52.00
CA ASP A 412 -28.82 29.04 -51.84
C ASP A 412 -28.49 30.53 -51.97
N PRO A 413 -27.55 31.09 -51.17
CA PRO A 413 -27.18 32.49 -51.28
C PRO A 413 -26.58 32.84 -52.65
N LEU A 414 -27.26 33.73 -53.37
CA LEU A 414 -26.75 34.36 -54.60
C LEU A 414 -26.12 35.73 -54.25
N GLY A 415 -24.79 35.77 -54.18
CA GLY A 415 -24.03 37.02 -53.97
C GLY A 415 -24.29 37.67 -52.60
N SER A 416 -24.52 38.98 -52.56
CA SER A 416 -24.73 39.76 -51.32
C SER A 416 -26.17 39.69 -50.77
N ILE A 417 -27.00 38.77 -51.28
CA ILE A 417 -28.41 38.62 -50.88
C ILE A 417 -28.52 37.53 -49.81
N SER A 418 -29.19 37.84 -48.70
CA SER A 418 -29.41 36.94 -47.58
C SER A 418 -30.36 35.79 -47.94
N GLY A 419 -29.79 34.64 -48.31
CA GLY A 419 -30.35 33.29 -48.12
C GLY A 419 -29.54 32.63 -47.02
N ARG A 420 -30.17 32.31 -45.88
CA ARG A 420 -29.46 32.07 -44.60
C ARG A 420 -28.70 30.73 -44.53
N TYR A 421 -28.85 29.88 -45.53
CA TYR A 421 -28.38 28.50 -45.50
C TYR A 421 -27.74 28.13 -46.85
N PRO A 422 -26.45 27.73 -46.88
CA PRO A 422 -25.87 27.11 -48.06
C PRO A 422 -26.64 25.83 -48.39
N THR A 423 -27.02 25.64 -49.66
CA THR A 423 -27.76 24.47 -50.13
C THR A 423 -26.95 23.71 -51.18
N LEU A 424 -26.20 24.42 -52.02
CA LEU A 424 -25.32 23.78 -53.00
C LEU A 424 -24.11 23.14 -52.33
N LYS A 425 -23.69 21.97 -52.83
CA LYS A 425 -22.49 21.24 -52.45
C LYS A 425 -21.23 22.08 -52.60
N ALA A 426 -21.17 22.91 -53.64
CA ALA A 426 -20.07 23.84 -53.85
C ALA A 426 -19.88 24.84 -52.69
N ASN A 427 -20.97 25.11 -51.94
CA ASN A 427 -21.00 26.00 -50.79
C ASN A 427 -21.11 25.25 -49.45
N ASP A 428 -20.79 23.94 -49.44
CA ASP A 428 -20.94 23.02 -48.31
C ASP A 428 -22.35 23.00 -47.71
N GLY A 429 -23.36 22.91 -48.60
CA GLY A 429 -24.75 22.86 -48.20
C GLY A 429 -25.10 21.73 -47.23
N ALA A 430 -26.07 22.01 -46.36
CA ALA A 430 -26.59 21.04 -45.40
C ALA A 430 -27.11 19.80 -46.15
N ARG A 431 -26.72 18.61 -45.69
CA ARG A 431 -27.11 17.35 -46.32
C ARG A 431 -27.21 16.23 -45.31
N HIS A 432 -28.04 15.25 -45.59
CA HIS A 432 -28.20 14.06 -44.75
C HIS A 432 -28.37 12.81 -45.62
N VAL A 433 -28.19 11.64 -45.01
CA VAL A 433 -28.43 10.36 -45.69
C VAL A 433 -29.94 10.19 -45.87
N VAL A 434 -30.37 9.89 -47.09
CA VAL A 434 -31.78 9.60 -47.42
C VAL A 434 -32.29 8.51 -46.47
N GLY A 435 -33.30 8.85 -45.65
CA GLY A 435 -33.85 8.00 -44.61
C GLY A 435 -35.31 8.32 -44.34
N SER A 436 -35.83 7.99 -43.15
CA SER A 436 -37.25 8.24 -42.80
C SER A 436 -37.44 9.26 -41.67
N VAL A 437 -36.36 9.94 -41.23
CA VAL A 437 -36.32 10.60 -39.92
C VAL A 437 -36.09 12.12 -40.00
N ALA A 438 -35.44 12.61 -41.05
CA ALA A 438 -35.17 14.05 -41.25
C ALA A 438 -35.54 14.45 -42.67
N LEU A 439 -35.98 15.70 -42.87
CA LEU A 439 -36.35 16.27 -44.18
C LEU A 439 -35.57 17.58 -44.32
N LEU A 440 -34.98 17.85 -45.49
CA LEU A 440 -34.33 19.14 -45.79
C LEU A 440 -35.17 19.95 -46.79
N GLY A 441 -36.42 20.24 -46.44
CA GLY A 441 -37.35 20.89 -47.35
C GLY A 441 -38.75 20.32 -47.18
N SER A 442 -39.48 20.21 -48.28
CA SER A 442 -40.85 19.67 -48.28
C SER A 442 -40.92 18.14 -48.30
N GLY A 443 -39.81 17.48 -48.63
CA GLY A 443 -39.69 16.03 -48.73
C GLY A 443 -38.25 15.54 -48.57
N ILE A 444 -38.02 14.26 -48.90
CA ILE A 444 -36.69 13.65 -48.98
C ILE A 444 -36.49 13.22 -50.43
N SER A 445 -35.43 13.69 -51.06
CA SER A 445 -35.01 13.30 -52.41
C SER A 445 -33.53 12.90 -52.42
N ALA A 446 -33.19 11.93 -53.26
CA ALA A 446 -31.81 11.52 -53.47
C ALA A 446 -31.20 12.42 -54.55
N ASP A 447 -30.33 13.35 -54.15
CA ASP A 447 -29.80 14.38 -55.02
C ASP A 447 -28.28 14.39 -55.06
N ALA A 448 -27.73 14.72 -56.23
CA ALA A 448 -26.29 14.91 -56.40
C ALA A 448 -25.80 16.27 -55.87
N ASP A 449 -26.71 17.24 -55.75
CA ASP A 449 -26.47 18.62 -55.33
C ASP A 449 -27.78 19.25 -54.82
N GLY A 450 -27.71 20.39 -54.12
CA GLY A 450 -28.88 21.11 -53.61
C GLY A 450 -29.76 21.69 -54.70
N GLN A 451 -31.07 21.81 -54.42
CA GLN A 451 -32.06 22.33 -55.37
C GLN A 451 -32.62 23.69 -54.93
N PRO A 452 -31.84 24.79 -55.03
CA PRO A 452 -32.23 26.09 -54.47
C PRO A 452 -33.32 26.84 -55.26
N ARG A 453 -33.85 26.23 -56.31
CA ARG A 453 -34.92 26.77 -57.14
C ARG A 453 -36.14 25.87 -56.93
N PRO A 454 -37.35 26.43 -56.73
CA PRO A 454 -38.56 25.62 -56.70
C PRO A 454 -38.65 24.78 -57.98
N ALA A 455 -38.92 23.49 -57.84
CA ALA A 455 -39.22 22.60 -58.95
C ALA A 455 -40.50 23.03 -59.69
#